data_AF-A0A6G1WUH8-F1
#
_entry.id   AF-A0A6G1WUH8-F1
#
_cell.length_a   1.000
_cell.length_b   1.000
_cell.length_c   1.000
_cell.angle_alpha   90.00
_cell.angle_beta   90.00
_cell.angle_gamma   90.00
#
_symmetry.space_group_name_H-M   'P 1'
#
loop_
_entity.id
_entity.type
_entity.pdbx_description
1 polymer ?
#
loop_
_entity_poly.entity_id
_entity_poly.type
_entity_poly.pdbx_seq_one_letter_code
_entity_poly.pdbx_strand_id
1 'polypeptide(L)'
;MGLSARQLPVRLALYPDELLSSWIIRHAAFYAVPPLAMLQHCLPEIQSLRTADLDITESRVARIARMFSADPATVLRMTFSNITQSSRRLIASEPRQLCCSCSPITNELHPVLRSRFLGWRITCPLCGNLLQNADGGPRRSPFSRYHNSALMGEQLLDDEAERGMQNWMPPSEIARLLLMRRVPRPLPDRYEPSNYRVLGVIIPDLDDVLRVQNSKLPSRASTFLPLHLRPALLAGVAIVQRSGPEMLHMLRSHMMGENKARFGSAIDEIVDCARQSRTSSQLHLI
;
A
#
# COMPACT_ATOMS: atom_id res chain seq x y z
N MET A 1 -10.60 -38.87 -15.18
CA MET A 1 -11.59 -39.03 -14.10
C MET A 1 -11.39 -37.91 -13.10
N GLY A 2 -12.30 -36.94 -13.05
CA GLY A 2 -12.16 -35.74 -12.24
C GLY A 2 -12.46 -36.03 -10.78
N LEU A 3 -11.46 -35.90 -9.92
CA LEU A 3 -11.68 -35.79 -8.48
C LEU A 3 -12.42 -34.47 -8.26
N SER A 4 -13.74 -34.54 -8.17
CA SER A 4 -14.57 -33.43 -7.71
C SER A 4 -14.14 -33.16 -6.27
N ALA A 5 -13.27 -32.16 -6.07
CA ALA A 5 -12.81 -31.77 -4.75
C ALA A 5 -14.05 -31.45 -3.91
N ARG A 6 -14.33 -32.29 -2.91
CA ARG A 6 -15.48 -32.13 -2.02
C ARG A 6 -15.29 -30.84 -1.24
N GLN A 7 -16.34 -30.01 -1.21
CA GLN A 7 -16.36 -28.78 -0.40
C GLN A 7 -16.07 -29.09 1.07
N LEU A 8 -15.53 -28.10 1.79
CA LEU A 8 -15.34 -28.23 3.23
C LEU A 8 -16.70 -28.39 3.94
N PRO A 9 -16.84 -29.36 4.87
CA PRO A 9 -18.10 -29.59 5.58
C PRO A 9 -18.60 -28.39 6.40
N VAL A 10 -17.67 -27.66 7.00
CA VAL A 10 -17.90 -26.46 7.80
C VAL A 10 -17.12 -25.28 7.23
N ARG A 11 -17.81 -24.15 7.07
CA ARG A 11 -17.23 -22.89 6.60
C ARG A 11 -17.40 -21.83 7.69
N LEU A 12 -16.29 -21.25 8.13
CA LEU A 12 -16.32 -20.10 9.03
C LEU A 12 -16.71 -18.84 8.26
N ALA A 13 -17.46 -17.96 8.92
CA ALA A 13 -17.83 -16.67 8.37
C ALA A 13 -16.57 -15.82 8.04
N LEU A 14 -16.64 -15.14 6.90
CA LEU A 14 -15.66 -14.16 6.47
C LEU A 14 -15.86 -12.86 7.26
N TYR A 15 -14.78 -12.21 7.66
CA TYR A 15 -14.84 -10.86 8.18
C TYR A 15 -14.63 -9.85 7.05
N PRO A 16 -15.34 -8.70 7.06
CA PRO A 16 -15.03 -7.61 6.14
C PRO A 16 -13.55 -7.21 6.24
N ASP A 17 -12.92 -6.99 5.09
CA ASP A 17 -11.49 -6.66 4.99
C ASP A 17 -10.53 -7.74 5.54
N GLU A 18 -10.96 -8.98 5.77
CA GLU A 18 -10.08 -10.05 6.23
C GLU A 18 -9.08 -10.50 5.14
N LEU A 19 -7.83 -10.76 5.54
CA LEU A 19 -6.80 -11.30 4.66
C LEU A 19 -7.01 -12.80 4.41
N LEU A 20 -6.68 -13.29 3.21
CA LEU A 20 -6.88 -14.70 2.83
C LEU A 20 -6.15 -15.64 3.79
N SER A 21 -4.86 -15.40 4.07
CA SER A 21 -4.10 -16.18 5.02
C SER A 21 -4.72 -16.23 6.42
N SER A 22 -5.28 -15.12 6.91
CA SER A 22 -6.00 -15.07 8.18
C SER A 22 -7.21 -16.00 8.19
N TRP A 23 -8.02 -15.93 7.14
CA TRP A 23 -9.21 -16.76 7.01
C TRP A 23 -8.86 -18.26 6.93
N ILE A 24 -7.77 -18.59 6.21
CA ILE A 24 -7.22 -19.94 6.14
C ILE A 24 -6.71 -20.40 7.51
N ILE A 25 -5.99 -19.56 8.26
CA ILE A 25 -5.50 -19.87 9.60
C ILE A 25 -6.66 -20.19 10.54
N ARG A 26 -7.73 -19.41 10.51
CA ARG A 26 -8.93 -19.65 11.32
C ARG A 26 -9.61 -20.97 10.96
N HIS A 27 -9.72 -21.28 9.67
CA HIS A 27 -10.23 -22.59 9.23
C HIS A 27 -9.33 -23.73 9.69
N ALA A 28 -8.02 -23.59 9.50
CA ALA A 28 -7.05 -24.60 9.90
C ALA A 28 -7.11 -24.88 11.40
N ALA A 29 -7.26 -23.84 12.23
CA ALA A 29 -7.48 -23.98 13.66
C ALA A 29 -8.78 -24.74 13.99
N PHE A 30 -9.88 -24.44 13.29
CA PHE A 30 -11.15 -25.16 13.47
C PHE A 30 -11.04 -26.65 13.13
N TYR A 31 -10.32 -26.98 12.06
CA TYR A 31 -10.11 -28.37 11.62
C TYR A 31 -8.92 -29.07 12.30
N ALA A 32 -8.24 -28.40 13.23
CA ALA A 32 -7.04 -28.90 13.90
C ALA A 32 -5.93 -29.38 12.93
N VAL A 33 -5.73 -28.64 11.83
CA VAL A 33 -4.68 -28.91 10.83
C VAL A 33 -3.70 -27.74 10.73
N PRO A 34 -2.45 -27.96 10.25
CA PRO A 34 -1.54 -26.85 9.98
C PRO A 34 -2.11 -25.89 8.91
N PRO A 35 -2.00 -24.55 9.09
CA PRO A 35 -2.51 -23.58 8.12
C PRO A 35 -2.04 -23.76 6.68
N LEU A 36 -0.75 -24.07 6.49
CA LEU A 36 -0.22 -24.34 5.16
C LEU A 36 -0.82 -25.62 4.56
N ALA A 37 -1.00 -26.67 5.37
CA ALA A 37 -1.62 -27.93 4.92
C ALA A 37 -3.09 -27.72 4.50
N MET A 38 -3.85 -26.89 5.23
CA MET A 38 -5.20 -26.49 4.84
C MET A 38 -5.21 -25.80 3.47
N LEU A 39 -4.28 -24.87 3.21
CA LEU A 39 -4.20 -24.21 1.92
C LEU A 39 -3.74 -25.16 0.80
N GLN A 40 -2.77 -26.02 1.09
CA GLN A 40 -2.24 -27.02 0.16
C GLN A 40 -3.27 -28.08 -0.24
N HIS A 41 -4.27 -28.34 0.61
CA HIS A 41 -5.42 -29.16 0.23
C HIS A 41 -6.15 -28.60 -1.00
N CYS A 42 -6.20 -27.27 -1.14
CA CYS A 42 -6.78 -26.60 -2.30
C CYS A 42 -5.75 -26.39 -3.42
N LEU A 43 -4.52 -26.05 -3.03
CA LEU A 43 -3.42 -25.57 -3.87
C LEU A 43 -2.10 -26.28 -3.52
N PRO A 44 -1.88 -27.54 -3.96
CA PRO A 44 -0.73 -28.34 -3.56
C PRO A 44 0.63 -27.68 -3.86
N GLU A 45 0.69 -26.78 -4.83
CA GLU A 45 1.90 -26.14 -5.30
C GLU A 45 2.35 -24.95 -4.44
N ILE A 46 1.52 -24.50 -3.49
CA ILE A 46 1.81 -23.32 -2.68
C ILE A 46 2.76 -23.64 -1.52
N GLN A 47 3.77 -22.80 -1.34
CA GLN A 47 4.81 -22.99 -0.32
C GLN A 47 4.64 -22.08 0.90
N SER A 48 3.80 -21.05 0.80
CA SER A 48 3.62 -20.05 1.84
C SER A 48 2.23 -19.42 1.78
N LEU A 49 1.62 -19.20 2.94
CA LEU A 49 0.39 -18.41 3.07
C LEU A 49 0.59 -16.98 2.54
N ARG A 50 1.77 -16.38 2.78
CA ARG A 50 2.07 -15.01 2.36
C ARG A 50 2.09 -14.88 0.84
N THR A 51 2.55 -15.90 0.13
CA THR A 51 2.49 -15.91 -1.34
C THR A 51 1.05 -15.90 -1.82
N ALA A 52 0.14 -16.60 -1.14
CA ALA A 52 -1.29 -16.57 -1.47
C ALA A 52 -1.91 -15.19 -1.28
N ASP A 53 -1.47 -14.44 -0.27
CA ASP A 53 -1.91 -13.07 -0.05
C ASP A 53 -1.39 -12.11 -1.13
N LEU A 54 -0.16 -12.28 -1.61
CA LEU A 54 0.47 -11.32 -2.52
C LEU A 54 0.15 -11.62 -3.99
N ASP A 55 0.24 -12.89 -4.39
CA ASP A 55 0.25 -13.30 -5.78
C ASP A 55 -0.49 -14.63 -5.99
N ILE A 56 -1.80 -14.53 -6.21
CA ILE A 56 -2.66 -15.64 -6.56
C ILE A 56 -3.27 -15.42 -7.95
N THR A 57 -3.23 -16.46 -8.77
CA THR A 57 -3.84 -16.45 -10.12
C THR A 57 -5.35 -16.68 -10.03
N GLU A 58 -6.11 -16.21 -11.02
CA GLU A 58 -7.56 -16.42 -11.07
C GLU A 58 -7.96 -17.91 -10.98
N SER A 59 -7.19 -18.78 -11.64
CA SER A 59 -7.42 -20.24 -11.58
C SER A 59 -7.26 -20.79 -10.15
N ARG A 60 -6.31 -20.27 -9.37
CA ARG A 60 -6.11 -20.64 -7.97
C ARG A 60 -7.19 -20.04 -7.07
N VAL A 61 -7.60 -18.79 -7.31
CA VAL A 61 -8.76 -18.17 -6.64
C VAL A 61 -10.01 -19.01 -6.84
N ALA A 62 -10.30 -19.44 -8.08
CA ALA A 62 -11.46 -20.28 -8.38
C ALA A 62 -11.40 -21.64 -7.66
N ARG A 63 -10.21 -22.23 -7.49
CA ARG A 63 -10.03 -23.47 -6.72
C ARG A 63 -10.36 -23.28 -5.24
N ILE A 64 -9.83 -22.22 -4.61
CA ILE A 64 -10.15 -21.88 -3.22
C ILE A 64 -11.65 -21.61 -3.07
N ALA A 65 -12.20 -20.75 -3.92
CA ALA A 65 -13.62 -20.37 -3.90
C ALA A 65 -14.54 -21.59 -3.97
N ARG A 66 -14.25 -22.55 -4.87
CA ARG A 66 -15.00 -23.81 -4.96
C ARG A 66 -14.89 -24.65 -3.68
N MET A 67 -13.69 -24.83 -3.14
CA MET A 67 -13.48 -25.67 -1.95
C MET A 67 -14.19 -25.10 -0.71
N PHE A 68 -14.10 -23.80 -0.51
CA PHE A 68 -14.66 -23.11 0.65
C PHE A 68 -16.10 -22.61 0.43
N SER A 69 -16.74 -22.94 -0.70
CA SER A 69 -18.08 -22.47 -1.06
C SER A 69 -18.22 -20.95 -0.90
N ALA A 70 -17.26 -20.22 -1.47
CA ALA A 70 -17.17 -18.78 -1.46
C ALA A 70 -17.23 -18.23 -2.88
N ASP A 71 -17.59 -16.96 -3.00
CA ASP A 71 -17.54 -16.22 -4.26
C ASP A 71 -16.06 -15.93 -4.64
N PRO A 72 -15.62 -16.22 -5.88
CA PRO A 72 -14.25 -15.93 -6.32
C PRO A 72 -13.85 -14.47 -6.17
N ALA A 73 -14.75 -13.52 -6.42
CA ALA A 73 -14.44 -12.11 -6.26
C ALA A 73 -14.21 -11.74 -4.78
N THR A 74 -14.92 -12.40 -3.87
CA THR A 74 -14.68 -12.27 -2.42
C THR A 74 -13.32 -12.81 -2.04
N VAL A 75 -12.93 -14.00 -2.51
CA VAL A 75 -11.59 -14.56 -2.24
C VAL A 75 -10.49 -13.66 -2.80
N LEU A 76 -10.66 -13.12 -4.01
CA LEU A 76 -9.70 -12.19 -4.61
C LEU A 76 -9.56 -10.90 -3.78
N ARG A 77 -10.66 -10.33 -3.28
CA ARG A 77 -10.62 -9.15 -2.40
C ARG A 77 -9.91 -9.41 -1.06
N MET A 78 -9.73 -10.66 -0.65
CA MET A 78 -8.99 -11.00 0.56
C MET A 78 -7.47 -11.05 0.32
N THR A 79 -7.02 -10.89 -0.92
CA THR A 79 -5.59 -10.84 -1.28
C THR A 79 -5.20 -9.43 -1.70
N PHE A 80 -3.92 -9.26 -2.02
CA PHE A 80 -3.34 -8.08 -2.65
C PHE A 80 -3.11 -8.29 -4.15
N SER A 81 -3.60 -9.38 -4.72
CA SER A 81 -3.31 -9.72 -6.13
C SER A 81 -4.00 -8.77 -7.11
N ASN A 82 -5.12 -8.16 -6.69
CA ASN A 82 -5.80 -7.09 -7.40
C ASN A 82 -5.08 -5.73 -7.29
N ILE A 83 -4.08 -5.59 -6.42
CA ILE A 83 -3.36 -4.33 -6.24
C ILE A 83 -2.42 -4.08 -7.42
N THR A 84 -2.54 -2.89 -8.01
CA THR A 84 -1.66 -2.44 -9.09
C THR A 84 -0.19 -2.52 -8.72
N GLN A 85 0.65 -2.92 -9.68
CA GLN A 85 2.07 -3.20 -9.46
C GLN A 85 2.84 -1.98 -8.90
N SER A 86 2.48 -0.77 -9.32
CA SER A 86 3.06 0.49 -8.85
C SER A 86 2.80 0.74 -7.35
N SER A 87 1.64 0.31 -6.85
CA SER A 87 1.19 0.46 -5.46
C SER A 87 1.66 -0.66 -4.52
N ARG A 88 2.08 -1.82 -5.04
CA ARG A 88 2.52 -2.96 -4.21
C ARG A 88 3.69 -2.62 -3.26
N ARG A 89 4.54 -1.66 -3.62
CA ARG A 89 5.63 -1.14 -2.76
C ARG A 89 5.14 -0.48 -1.46
N LEU A 90 3.87 -0.10 -1.40
CA LEU A 90 3.22 0.50 -0.24
C LEU A 90 2.52 -0.57 0.63
N ILE A 91 2.69 -1.86 0.36
CA ILE A 91 2.17 -2.94 1.20
C ILE A 91 3.28 -3.37 2.17
N ALA A 92 3.02 -3.29 3.47
CA ALA A 92 3.98 -3.77 4.47
C ALA A 92 4.13 -5.31 4.43
N SER A 93 5.28 -5.80 4.89
CA SER A 93 5.53 -7.23 5.09
C SER A 93 4.77 -7.80 6.28
N GLU A 94 4.45 -6.97 7.27
CA GLU A 94 3.79 -7.33 8.53
C GLU A 94 2.68 -6.32 8.87
N PRO A 95 1.72 -6.66 9.75
CA PRO A 95 0.70 -5.71 10.19
C PRO A 95 1.34 -4.49 10.89
N ARG A 96 1.02 -3.28 10.43
CA ARG A 96 1.62 -2.03 10.97
C ARG A 96 0.63 -1.11 11.66
N GLN A 97 -0.66 -1.34 11.44
CA GLN A 97 -1.72 -0.48 11.96
C GLN A 97 -2.97 -1.27 12.31
N LEU A 98 -3.83 -0.67 13.11
CA LEU A 98 -5.11 -1.24 13.52
C LEU A 98 -6.16 -0.14 13.68
N CYS A 99 -7.43 -0.54 13.65
CA CYS A 99 -8.54 0.31 14.06
C CYS A 99 -9.04 -0.18 15.42
N CYS A 100 -9.10 0.67 16.45
CA CYS A 100 -9.60 0.25 17.76
C CYS A 100 -11.10 -0.07 17.78
N SER A 101 -11.88 0.48 16.84
CA SER A 101 -13.31 0.21 16.75
C SER A 101 -13.62 -1.09 16.00
N CYS A 102 -12.85 -1.40 14.95
CA CYS A 102 -13.10 -2.58 14.10
C CYS A 102 -12.19 -3.77 14.41
N SER A 103 -11.11 -3.57 15.17
CA SER A 103 -10.30 -4.69 15.65
C SER A 103 -11.01 -5.29 16.85
N PRO A 104 -11.37 -6.58 16.83
CA PRO A 104 -12.02 -7.19 17.97
C PRO A 104 -11.03 -7.28 19.14
N ILE A 105 -11.48 -6.93 20.34
CA ILE A 105 -10.63 -6.74 21.53
C ILE A 105 -10.36 -8.06 22.30
N THR A 106 -10.86 -9.23 21.87
CA THR A 106 -10.87 -10.44 22.74
C THR A 106 -10.59 -11.80 22.05
N ASN A 107 -9.53 -12.49 22.48
CA ASN A 107 -9.08 -13.89 22.21
C ASN A 107 -8.45 -14.31 20.86
N GLU A 108 -7.67 -15.40 20.93
CA GLU A 108 -6.41 -15.71 20.19
C GLU A 108 -6.47 -15.99 18.67
N LEU A 109 -7.63 -15.87 18.00
CA LEU A 109 -7.76 -16.15 16.55
C LEU A 109 -8.48 -15.00 15.81
N HIS A 110 -8.09 -13.76 16.11
CA HIS A 110 -8.66 -12.58 15.47
C HIS A 110 -8.38 -12.52 13.97
N PRO A 111 -9.37 -12.06 13.17
CA PRO A 111 -9.13 -11.78 11.76
C PRO A 111 -8.04 -10.71 11.62
N VAL A 112 -7.02 -11.02 10.82
CA VAL A 112 -6.04 -10.05 10.38
C VAL A 112 -6.60 -9.32 9.18
N LEU A 113 -6.88 -8.03 9.36
CA LEU A 113 -7.46 -7.21 8.29
C LEU A 113 -6.40 -6.80 7.27
N ARG A 114 -6.76 -6.80 5.98
CA ARG A 114 -5.96 -6.37 4.82
C ARG A 114 -5.48 -4.94 4.99
N SER A 115 -6.36 -4.06 5.48
CA SER A 115 -6.03 -2.67 5.78
C SER A 115 -4.86 -2.49 6.74
N ARG A 116 -4.53 -3.48 7.59
CA ARG A 116 -3.37 -3.40 8.50
C ARG A 116 -2.02 -3.32 7.80
N PHE A 117 -1.97 -3.68 6.51
CA PHE A 117 -0.75 -3.69 5.70
C PHE A 117 -0.66 -2.52 4.72
N LEU A 118 -1.75 -1.78 4.50
CA LEU A 118 -1.83 -0.77 3.44
C LEU A 118 -1.19 0.55 3.87
N GLY A 119 -0.07 0.91 3.22
CA GLY A 119 0.75 2.07 3.53
C GLY A 119 0.17 3.41 3.09
N TRP A 120 -0.87 3.40 2.27
CA TRP A 120 -1.61 4.62 1.88
C TRP A 120 -2.80 4.94 2.79
N ARG A 121 -3.12 4.08 3.76
CA ARG A 121 -4.24 4.28 4.69
C ARG A 121 -3.83 5.05 5.94
N ILE A 122 -4.65 6.03 6.30
CA ILE A 122 -4.70 6.73 7.60
C ILE A 122 -6.08 6.57 8.26
N THR A 123 -7.11 6.23 7.48
CA THR A 123 -8.45 5.88 7.97
C THR A 123 -8.78 4.40 7.78
N CYS A 124 -9.68 3.89 8.63
CA CYS A 124 -10.19 2.54 8.55
C CYS A 124 -11.22 2.45 7.41
N PRO A 125 -11.07 1.51 6.44
CA PRO A 125 -12.02 1.40 5.34
C PRO A 125 -13.40 0.89 5.76
N LEU A 126 -13.54 0.36 6.99
CA LEU A 126 -14.81 -0.18 7.50
C LEU A 126 -15.65 0.86 8.23
N CYS A 127 -15.04 1.70 9.07
CA CYS A 127 -15.76 2.67 9.91
C CYS A 127 -15.33 4.13 9.71
N GLY A 128 -14.32 4.41 8.90
CA GLY A 128 -13.80 5.77 8.67
C GLY A 128 -12.94 6.36 9.80
N ASN A 129 -12.87 5.70 10.97
CA ASN A 129 -12.05 6.19 12.08
C ASN A 129 -10.56 6.17 11.74
N LEU A 130 -9.79 7.06 12.37
CA LEU A 130 -8.33 7.09 12.26
C LEU A 130 -7.72 5.76 12.71
N LEU A 131 -6.77 5.27 11.93
CA LEU A 131 -5.96 4.12 12.30
C LEU A 131 -4.95 4.50 13.38
N GLN A 132 -4.51 3.49 14.14
CA GLN A 132 -3.46 3.60 15.14
C GLN A 132 -2.31 2.66 14.78
N ASN A 133 -1.11 2.98 15.26
CA ASN A 133 0.03 2.08 15.08
C ASN A 133 -0.22 0.77 15.83
N ALA A 134 0.26 -0.34 15.27
CA ALA A 134 0.11 -1.65 15.90
C ALA A 134 0.92 -1.79 17.21
N ASP A 135 1.96 -0.97 17.40
CA ASP A 135 2.81 -0.93 18.61
C ASP A 135 2.20 -0.12 19.78
N GLY A 136 0.94 0.33 19.65
CA GLY A 136 0.17 0.89 20.76
C GLY A 136 0.51 2.33 21.15
N GLY A 137 1.39 3.01 20.41
CA GLY A 137 1.71 4.42 20.66
C GLY A 137 0.81 5.38 19.87
N PRO A 138 -0.05 6.20 20.52
CA PRO A 138 -0.77 7.27 19.84
C PRO A 138 0.20 8.41 19.51
N ARG A 139 0.96 8.27 18.43
CA ARG A 139 1.59 9.42 17.79
C ARG A 139 0.53 10.11 16.95
N ARG A 140 -0.14 11.12 17.53
CA ARG A 140 -0.93 12.06 16.73
C ARG A 140 -0.03 12.60 15.63
N SER A 141 -0.56 12.63 14.42
CA SER A 141 0.19 13.20 13.31
C SER A 141 0.46 14.69 13.58
N PRO A 142 1.70 15.17 13.42
CA PRO A 142 1.99 16.60 13.54
C PRO A 142 1.42 17.41 12.35
N PHE A 143 0.86 16.72 11.35
CA PHE A 143 0.37 17.30 10.11
C PHE A 143 -1.15 17.47 10.10
N SER A 144 -1.77 17.74 11.26
CA SER A 144 -3.23 17.89 11.40
C SER A 144 -3.82 18.94 10.46
N ARG A 145 -3.08 20.02 10.19
CA ARG A 145 -3.51 21.07 9.24
C ARG A 145 -3.64 20.61 7.79
N TYR A 146 -3.02 19.49 7.42
CA TYR A 146 -3.10 18.89 6.09
C TYR A 146 -4.12 17.74 6.03
N HIS A 147 -4.93 17.53 7.07
CA HIS A 147 -5.80 16.36 7.18
C HIS A 147 -6.75 16.19 5.99
N ASN A 148 -7.44 17.25 5.56
CA ASN A 148 -8.37 17.17 4.42
C ASN A 148 -7.65 16.77 3.12
N SER A 149 -6.49 17.38 2.84
CA SER A 149 -5.66 17.01 1.69
C SER A 149 -5.12 15.58 1.80
N ALA A 150 -4.80 15.13 3.01
CA ALA A 150 -4.37 13.77 3.25
C ALA A 150 -5.48 12.75 2.98
N LEU A 151 -6.74 13.05 3.33
CA LEU A 151 -7.89 12.20 2.98
C LEU A 151 -8.08 12.10 1.46
N MET A 152 -7.94 13.22 0.75
CA MET A 152 -7.96 13.20 -0.72
C MET A 152 -6.81 12.34 -1.29
N GLY A 153 -5.62 12.45 -0.71
CA GLY A 153 -4.46 11.65 -1.12
C GLY A 153 -4.61 10.17 -0.83
N GLU A 154 -5.22 9.81 0.31
CA GLU A 154 -5.58 8.42 0.63
C GLU A 154 -6.52 7.87 -0.45
N GLN A 155 -7.58 8.62 -0.78
CA GLN A 155 -8.55 8.19 -1.78
C GLN A 155 -7.91 8.02 -3.16
N LEU A 156 -7.07 8.96 -3.60
CA LEU A 156 -6.35 8.86 -4.88
C LEU A 156 -5.47 7.60 -4.96
N LEU A 157 -4.72 7.29 -3.91
CA LEU A 157 -3.90 6.09 -3.87
C LEU A 157 -4.72 4.81 -3.77
N ASP A 158 -5.85 4.85 -3.07
CA ASP A 158 -6.75 3.70 -2.98
C ASP A 158 -7.44 3.41 -4.32
N ASP A 159 -7.89 4.44 -5.03
CA ASP A 159 -8.46 4.35 -6.37
C ASP A 159 -7.45 3.78 -7.38
N GLU A 160 -6.19 4.22 -7.33
CA GLU A 160 -5.11 3.63 -8.14
C GLU A 160 -4.83 2.19 -7.74
N ALA A 161 -4.69 1.93 -6.43
CA ALA A 161 -4.29 0.62 -5.94
C ALA A 161 -5.35 -0.45 -6.24
N GLU A 162 -6.61 -0.17 -5.95
CA GLU A 162 -7.71 -1.15 -6.01
C GLU A 162 -8.39 -1.20 -7.39
N ARG A 163 -8.39 -0.09 -8.14
CA ARG A 163 -9.17 0.05 -9.39
C ARG A 163 -8.32 0.42 -10.59
N GLY A 164 -7.01 0.65 -10.41
CA GLY A 164 -6.13 1.13 -11.48
C GLY A 164 -6.48 2.53 -11.98
N MET A 165 -7.26 3.29 -11.21
CA MET A 165 -7.66 4.64 -11.59
C MET A 165 -6.52 5.62 -11.36
N GLN A 166 -6.18 6.38 -12.39
CA GLN A 166 -5.18 7.43 -12.31
C GLN A 166 -5.61 8.62 -13.17
N ASN A 167 -5.13 9.80 -12.79
CA ASN A 167 -5.33 11.02 -13.56
C ASN A 167 -4.22 11.14 -14.62
N TRP A 168 -3.44 12.22 -14.57
CA TRP A 168 -2.32 12.46 -15.48
C TRP A 168 -1.04 11.71 -15.09
N MET A 169 -0.96 11.16 -13.86
CA MET A 169 0.17 10.37 -13.36
C MET A 169 -0.30 9.46 -12.22
N PRO A 170 0.24 8.23 -12.08
CA PRO A 170 -0.11 7.36 -10.96
C PRO A 170 0.24 8.02 -9.60
N PRO A 171 -0.70 8.15 -8.66
CA PRO A 171 -0.46 8.68 -7.31
C PRO A 171 0.70 8.01 -6.55
N SER A 172 0.93 6.71 -6.74
CA SER A 172 2.03 5.95 -6.14
C SER A 172 3.39 6.35 -6.69
N GLU A 173 3.46 6.75 -7.95
CA GLU A 173 4.67 7.29 -8.57
C GLU A 173 4.93 8.72 -8.09
N ILE A 174 3.89 9.55 -7.94
CA ILE A 174 4.02 10.86 -7.27
C ILE A 174 4.56 10.67 -5.85
N ALA A 175 4.01 9.73 -5.07
CA ALA A 175 4.50 9.42 -3.73
C ALA A 175 5.99 9.04 -3.74
N ARG A 176 6.42 8.22 -4.70
CA ARG A 176 7.83 7.83 -4.88
C ARG A 176 8.72 9.04 -5.19
N LEU A 177 8.30 9.93 -6.08
CA LEU A 177 9.02 11.16 -6.44
C LEU A 177 9.15 12.08 -5.22
N LEU A 178 8.07 12.29 -4.47
CA LEU A 178 8.07 13.14 -3.27
C LEU A 178 9.01 12.63 -2.17
N LEU A 179 9.24 11.32 -2.09
CA LEU A 179 10.16 10.71 -1.15
C LEU A 179 11.63 10.69 -1.61
N MET A 180 11.95 11.22 -2.80
CA MET A 180 13.32 11.39 -3.25
C MET A 180 14.06 12.47 -2.44
N ARG A 181 15.36 12.26 -2.22
CA ARG A 181 16.22 13.24 -1.52
C ARG A 181 16.45 14.47 -2.41
N ARG A 182 16.38 15.67 -1.84
CA ARG A 182 16.70 16.91 -2.56
C ARG A 182 18.20 17.09 -2.77
N VAL A 183 19.01 16.66 -1.79
CA VAL A 183 20.45 16.91 -1.75
C VAL A 183 21.23 15.58 -1.84
N PRO A 184 22.29 15.48 -2.65
CA PRO A 184 23.10 14.27 -2.77
C PRO A 184 23.88 13.95 -1.49
N ARG A 185 24.39 12.71 -1.38
CA ARG A 185 25.34 12.29 -0.34
C ARG A 185 26.66 11.86 -0.99
N PRO A 186 27.83 12.11 -0.36
CA PRO A 186 28.03 12.92 0.84
C PRO A 186 27.90 14.43 0.57
N LEU A 187 27.70 15.21 1.63
CA LEU A 187 27.68 16.67 1.61
C LEU A 187 29.08 17.20 1.95
N PRO A 188 29.52 18.34 1.39
CA PRO A 188 30.60 19.12 1.97
C PRO A 188 30.15 19.61 3.37
N ASP A 189 31.05 19.57 4.35
CA ASP A 189 30.91 19.67 5.83
C ASP A 189 30.01 20.76 6.47
N ARG A 190 29.21 21.52 5.72
CA ARG A 190 28.43 22.67 6.26
C ARG A 190 26.93 22.65 5.97
N TYR A 191 26.39 21.58 5.38
CA TYR A 191 24.96 21.48 5.09
C TYR A 191 24.34 20.34 5.92
N GLU A 192 23.74 20.67 7.06
CA GLU A 192 22.69 19.82 7.62
C GLU A 192 21.43 20.09 6.79
N PRO A 193 21.22 19.31 5.71
CA PRO A 193 20.12 18.36 5.77
C PRO A 193 20.19 17.20 4.76
N SER A 194 21.04 16.21 5.01
CA SER A 194 21.12 15.01 4.15
C SER A 194 19.82 14.17 4.09
N ASN A 195 18.78 14.55 4.85
CA ASN A 195 17.50 13.86 4.95
C ASN A 195 16.34 14.61 4.27
N TYR A 196 16.52 15.83 3.80
CA TYR A 196 15.43 16.60 3.18
C TYR A 196 14.92 15.93 1.91
N ARG A 197 13.61 15.74 1.88
CA ARG A 197 12.89 15.14 0.75
C ARG A 197 12.21 16.20 -0.08
N VAL A 198 11.89 15.88 -1.33
CA VAL A 198 11.11 16.76 -2.21
C VAL A 198 9.79 17.14 -1.55
N LEU A 199 9.19 16.20 -0.80
CA LEU A 199 7.98 16.43 0.00
C LEU A 199 8.07 17.65 0.92
N GLY A 200 9.25 17.95 1.49
CA GLY A 200 9.46 19.10 2.37
C GLY A 200 9.31 20.46 1.67
N VAL A 201 9.33 20.51 0.34
CA VAL A 201 9.00 21.73 -0.44
C VAL A 201 7.50 22.04 -0.38
N ILE A 202 6.67 20.99 -0.39
CA ILE A 202 5.20 21.11 -0.43
C ILE A 202 4.61 21.11 0.99
N ILE A 203 5.26 20.41 1.90
CA ILE A 203 4.90 20.30 3.31
C ILE A 203 6.06 20.90 4.13
N PRO A 204 6.13 22.23 4.29
CA PRO A 204 7.31 22.90 4.88
C PRO A 204 7.70 22.41 6.26
N ASP A 205 6.73 22.01 7.11
CA ASP A 205 7.02 21.56 8.48
C ASP A 205 7.63 20.15 8.53
N LEU A 206 7.64 19.42 7.41
CA LEU A 206 8.16 18.06 7.39
C LEU A 206 9.63 18.02 7.81
N ASP A 207 10.43 18.93 7.28
CA ASP A 207 11.86 18.94 7.53
C ASP A 207 12.18 19.20 9.01
N ASP A 208 11.43 20.11 9.64
CA ASP A 208 11.51 20.40 11.07
C ASP A 208 11.08 19.20 11.91
N VAL A 209 9.97 18.56 11.56
CA VAL A 209 9.47 17.35 12.23
C VAL A 209 10.52 16.22 12.17
N LEU A 210 11.14 15.99 11.01
CA LEU A 210 12.15 14.95 10.84
C LEU A 210 13.43 15.25 11.62
N ARG A 211 13.83 16.52 11.70
CA ARG A 211 14.96 16.99 12.50
C ARG A 211 14.71 16.76 13.99
N VAL A 212 13.57 17.21 14.52
CA VAL A 212 13.23 17.07 15.94
C VAL A 212 13.11 15.60 16.36
N GLN A 213 12.53 14.76 15.51
CA GLN A 213 12.29 13.36 15.85
C GLN A 213 13.47 12.43 15.53
N ASN A 214 14.61 12.96 15.06
CA ASN A 214 15.76 12.18 14.54
C ASN A 214 15.34 11.03 13.62
N SER A 215 14.21 11.21 12.92
CA SER A 215 13.53 10.14 12.21
C SER A 215 14.03 10.08 10.79
N LYS A 216 14.54 8.91 10.39
CA LYS A 216 14.94 8.67 9.00
C LYS A 216 13.71 8.26 8.21
N LEU A 217 13.36 9.03 7.19
CA LEU A 217 12.40 8.54 6.20
C LEU A 217 12.99 7.33 5.46
N PRO A 218 12.15 6.33 5.15
CA PRO A 218 12.51 5.17 4.34
C PRO A 218 13.25 5.55 3.03
N SER A 219 14.00 4.57 2.50
CA SER A 219 14.70 4.71 1.23
C SER A 219 13.73 4.67 0.04
N ARG A 220 14.19 5.03 -1.16
CA ARG A 220 13.39 4.94 -2.41
C ARG A 220 12.77 3.55 -2.64
N ALA A 221 13.37 2.49 -2.11
CA ALA A 221 12.93 1.11 -2.29
C ALA A 221 11.73 0.72 -1.42
N SER A 222 11.49 1.42 -0.31
CA SER A 222 10.33 1.21 0.57
C SER A 222 9.66 2.55 0.80
N THR A 223 8.50 2.79 0.20
CA THR A 223 7.71 4.01 0.40
C THR A 223 6.79 3.92 1.62
N PHE A 224 6.93 2.87 2.44
CA PHE A 224 6.08 2.62 3.59
C PHE A 224 6.44 3.55 4.76
N LEU A 225 5.73 4.65 4.90
CA LEU A 225 5.92 5.59 6.00
C LEU A 225 5.26 5.12 7.30
N PRO A 226 5.84 5.45 8.47
CA PRO A 226 5.13 5.39 9.74
C PRO A 226 3.80 6.15 9.68
N LEU A 227 2.77 5.64 10.36
CA LEU A 227 1.40 6.15 10.24
C LEU A 227 1.29 7.66 10.49
N HIS A 228 2.02 8.17 11.50
CA HIS A 228 2.00 9.59 11.86
C HIS A 228 2.61 10.52 10.79
N LEU A 229 3.45 10.00 9.88
CA LEU A 229 4.05 10.77 8.78
C LEU A 229 3.27 10.66 7.47
N ARG A 230 2.39 9.65 7.33
CA ARG A 230 1.59 9.46 6.10
C ARG A 230 0.73 10.65 5.73
N PRO A 231 0.09 11.38 6.66
CA PRO A 231 -0.70 12.54 6.28
C PRO A 231 0.08 13.58 5.48
N ALA A 232 1.38 13.79 5.76
CA ALA A 232 2.23 14.66 4.94
C ALA A 232 2.37 14.14 3.50
N LEU A 233 2.71 12.86 3.33
CA LEU A 233 2.88 12.27 2.00
C LEU A 233 1.58 12.28 1.21
N LEU A 234 0.46 11.86 1.82
CA LEU A 234 -0.84 11.83 1.19
C LEU A 234 -1.30 13.24 0.79
N ALA A 235 -1.12 14.22 1.66
CA ALA A 235 -1.40 15.61 1.32
C ALA A 235 -0.53 16.09 0.16
N GLY A 236 0.77 15.77 0.17
CA GLY A 236 1.68 16.09 -0.94
C GLY A 236 1.22 15.46 -2.26
N VAL A 237 0.81 14.19 -2.24
CA VAL A 237 0.25 13.49 -3.42
C VAL A 237 -0.98 14.22 -3.95
N ALA A 238 -1.93 14.56 -3.08
CA ALA A 238 -3.15 15.28 -3.48
C ALA A 238 -2.85 16.67 -4.06
N ILE A 239 -1.92 17.41 -3.45
CA ILE A 239 -1.50 18.74 -3.92
C ILE A 239 -0.88 18.63 -5.31
N VAL A 240 0.09 17.73 -5.50
CA VAL A 240 0.72 17.53 -6.82
C VAL A 240 -0.30 17.09 -7.84
N GLN A 241 -1.16 16.13 -7.51
CA GLN A 241 -2.18 15.66 -8.44
C GLN A 241 -3.08 16.80 -8.92
N ARG A 242 -3.56 17.64 -7.99
CA ARG A 242 -4.41 18.79 -8.29
C ARG A 242 -3.68 19.87 -9.10
N SER A 243 -2.40 20.10 -8.83
CA SER A 243 -1.61 21.15 -9.48
C SER A 243 -1.12 20.79 -10.88
N GLY A 244 -1.03 19.50 -11.23
CA GLY A 244 -0.63 19.07 -12.56
C GLY A 244 0.88 18.89 -12.75
N PRO A 245 1.31 18.53 -13.98
CA PRO A 245 2.70 18.24 -14.33
C PRO A 245 3.68 19.39 -14.02
N GLU A 246 3.24 20.63 -14.11
CA GLU A 246 4.03 21.84 -13.87
C GLU A 246 4.61 21.86 -12.45
N MET A 247 3.86 21.31 -11.49
CA MET A 247 4.31 21.16 -10.11
C MET A 247 5.59 20.32 -10.04
N LEU A 248 5.72 19.26 -10.85
CA LEU A 248 6.93 18.43 -10.85
C LEU A 248 8.14 19.19 -11.41
N HIS A 249 7.95 20.03 -12.43
CA HIS A 249 9.02 20.89 -12.95
C HIS A 249 9.47 21.91 -11.90
N MET A 250 8.53 22.50 -11.17
CA MET A 250 8.83 23.37 -10.03
C MET A 250 9.63 22.61 -8.97
N LEU A 251 9.18 21.43 -8.54
CA LEU A 251 9.88 20.61 -7.54
C LEU A 251 11.29 20.22 -7.96
N ARG A 252 11.51 19.93 -9.25
CA ARG A 252 12.85 19.65 -9.81
C ARG A 252 13.80 20.83 -9.63
N SER A 253 13.31 22.07 -9.64
CA SER A 253 14.14 23.26 -9.42
C SER A 253 14.70 23.34 -7.99
N HIS A 254 14.04 22.70 -7.02
CA HIS A 254 14.46 22.59 -5.62
C HIS A 254 15.40 21.40 -5.32
N MET A 255 15.86 20.69 -6.36
CA MET A 255 16.78 19.57 -6.23
C MET A 255 18.18 19.93 -6.69
N MET A 256 19.19 19.20 -6.19
CA MET A 256 20.61 19.48 -6.45
C MET A 256 21.34 18.27 -7.04
N GLY A 257 22.36 18.56 -7.86
CA GLY A 257 23.31 17.57 -8.38
C GLY A 257 22.68 16.35 -9.05
N GLU A 258 23.23 15.17 -8.78
CA GLU A 258 22.77 13.89 -9.33
C GLU A 258 21.29 13.62 -9.04
N ASN A 259 20.78 14.02 -7.86
CA ASN A 259 19.38 13.81 -7.51
C ASN A 259 18.42 14.59 -8.41
N LYS A 260 18.82 15.80 -8.86
CA LYS A 260 18.04 16.60 -9.83
C LYS A 260 17.95 15.89 -11.19
N ALA A 261 19.05 15.28 -11.64
CA ALA A 261 19.07 14.50 -12.88
C ALA A 261 18.18 13.26 -12.74
N ARG A 262 18.35 12.48 -11.66
CA ARG A 262 17.55 11.27 -11.39
C ARG A 262 16.06 11.54 -11.25
N PHE A 263 15.68 12.68 -10.69
CA PHE A 263 14.28 13.09 -10.60
C PHE A 263 13.69 13.42 -11.97
N GLY A 264 14.46 14.13 -12.81
CA GLY A 264 14.08 14.37 -14.20
C GLY A 264 13.88 13.06 -14.98
N SER A 265 14.88 12.18 -14.96
CA SER A 265 14.80 10.87 -15.64
C SER A 265 13.63 10.03 -15.12
N ALA A 266 13.36 10.05 -13.81
CA ALA A 266 12.22 9.32 -13.25
C ALA A 266 10.87 9.86 -13.75
N ILE A 267 10.74 11.18 -13.99
CA ILE A 267 9.53 11.76 -14.59
C ILE A 267 9.39 11.30 -16.04
N ASP A 268 10.48 11.38 -16.82
CA ASP A 268 10.49 11.00 -18.23
C ASP A 268 10.12 9.50 -18.39
N GLU A 269 10.71 8.62 -17.56
CA GLU A 269 10.38 7.19 -17.51
C GLU A 269 8.89 6.93 -17.26
N ILE A 270 8.27 7.64 -16.30
CA ILE A 270 6.84 7.49 -15.98
C ILE A 270 5.98 7.94 -17.16
N VAL A 271 6.32 9.07 -17.79
CA VAL A 271 5.59 9.61 -18.95
C VAL A 271 5.67 8.66 -20.14
N ASP A 272 6.84 8.08 -20.41
CA ASP A 272 7.03 7.14 -21.50
C ASP A 272 6.28 5.83 -21.26
N CYS A 273 6.28 5.30 -20.03
CA CYS A 273 5.49 4.12 -19.66
C CYS A 273 3.98 4.35 -19.82
N ALA A 274 3.50 5.55 -19.45
CA ALA A 274 2.09 5.93 -19.61
C ALA A 274 1.69 6.02 -21.09
N ARG A 275 2.60 6.49 -21.97
CA ARG A 275 2.39 6.52 -23.43
C ARG A 275 2.31 5.12 -24.02
N GLN A 276 3.25 4.24 -23.68
CA GLN A 276 3.31 2.86 -24.18
C GLN A 276 2.09 2.03 -23.74
N SER A 277 1.63 2.23 -22.50
CA SER A 277 0.44 1.52 -21.99
C SER A 277 -0.84 1.94 -22.74
N ARG A 278 -0.95 3.23 -23.12
CA ARG A 278 -2.08 3.74 -23.90
C ARG A 278 -2.09 3.21 -25.34
N THR A 279 -0.93 3.16 -26.01
CA THR A 279 -0.83 2.60 -27.37
C THR A 279 -1.12 1.10 -27.39
N SER A 280 -0.64 0.35 -26.39
CA SER A 280 -0.92 -1.09 -26.26
C SER A 280 -2.40 -1.38 -26.01
N SER A 281 -3.09 -0.53 -25.24
CA SER A 281 -4.53 -0.67 -24.99
C SER A 281 -5.39 -0.36 -26.22
N GLN A 282 -4.93 0.54 -27.10
CA GLN A 282 -5.60 0.83 -28.37
C GLN A 282 -5.43 -0.29 -29.41
N LEU A 283 -4.31 -1.01 -29.39
CA LEU A 283 -4.06 -2.15 -30.29
C LEU A 283 -4.90 -3.39 -29.96
N HIS A 284 -5.42 -3.50 -28.74
CA HIS A 284 -6.31 -4.60 -28.33
C HIS A 284 -7.81 -4.32 -28.59
N LEU A 285 -8.14 -3.17 -29.18
CA LEU A 285 -9.52 -2.76 -29.50
C LEU A 285 -9.79 -2.73 -31.02
N ILE A 286 -8.90 -3.31 -31.85
CA ILE A 286 -9.06 -3.45 -33.30
C ILE A 286 -9.25 -4.91 -33.66
#